data_AF-A0AA42QGM8-F1
#
_entry.id   AF-A0AA42QGM8-F1
#
_cell.length_a   1.000
_cell.length_b   1.000
_cell.length_c   1.000
_cell.angle_alpha   90.00
_cell.angle_beta   90.00
_cell.angle_gamma   90.00
#
_symmetry.space_group_name_H-M   'P 1'
#
loop_
_entity.id
_entity.type
_entity.pdbx_description
1 polymer ?
#
loop_
_entity_poly.entity_id
_entity_poly.type
_entity_poly.pdbx_seq_one_letter_code
_entity_poly.pdbx_strand_id
1 'polypeptide(L)'
;MARQAGSRGLTCALGDYELALFVEKLGDGTSFGHCGGSGGFRTQLYGDTHTGQGAVVMTSSDNDAALIDELLISIAAECGWPEFNVIEKTAVTPNPRFNAADAGEYQLRDKPAHVITEVDRPCFQSDPFGAERMELFAQSDAAGPV
;
A
#
# COMPACT_ATOMS: atom_id res chain seq x y z
N MET A 1 22.83 -30.78 -5.32
CA MET A 1 21.54 -31.46 -5.55
C MET A 1 20.44 -30.40 -5.52
N ALA A 2 19.64 -30.33 -6.58
CA ALA A 2 18.75 -29.21 -6.89
C ALA A 2 17.36 -29.34 -6.25
N ARG A 3 16.86 -28.19 -5.78
CA ARG A 3 15.48 -27.66 -5.84
C ARG A 3 14.30 -28.64 -5.76
N GLN A 4 13.50 -28.50 -4.69
CA GLN A 4 12.03 -28.52 -4.74
C GLN A 4 11.46 -27.88 -3.46
N ALA A 5 11.45 -26.54 -3.41
CA ALA A 5 10.47 -25.81 -2.61
C ALA A 5 9.38 -25.37 -3.60
N GLY A 6 8.20 -25.97 -3.48
CA GLY A 6 7.18 -26.00 -4.52
C GLY A 6 6.56 -24.64 -4.82
N SER A 7 6.42 -24.35 -6.11
CA SER A 7 5.66 -23.26 -6.72
C SER A 7 4.14 -23.31 -6.47
N ARG A 8 3.67 -24.00 -5.42
CA ARG A 8 2.25 -24.22 -5.13
C ARG A 8 1.63 -23.18 -4.18
N GLY A 9 2.42 -22.26 -3.63
CA GLY A 9 1.97 -21.26 -2.65
C GLY A 9 1.67 -19.86 -3.21
N LEU A 10 1.77 -19.65 -4.52
CA LEU A 10 1.66 -18.31 -5.15
C LEU A 10 0.61 -18.28 -6.26
N THR A 11 -0.46 -19.05 -6.11
CA THR A 11 -1.54 -19.04 -7.10
C THR A 11 -2.41 -17.83 -6.83
N CYS A 12 -2.33 -16.81 -7.69
CA CYS A 12 -3.27 -15.69 -7.68
C CYS A 12 -4.63 -16.21 -8.15
N ALA A 13 -5.43 -16.71 -7.20
CA ALA A 13 -6.86 -16.85 -7.38
C ALA A 13 -7.47 -15.46 -7.26
N LEU A 14 -8.28 -15.11 -8.25
CA LEU A 14 -9.08 -13.89 -8.35
C LEU A 14 -9.64 -13.45 -6.98
N GLY A 15 -9.04 -12.43 -6.37
CA GLY A 15 -9.55 -11.78 -5.16
C GLY A 15 -9.24 -12.52 -3.85
N ASP A 16 -8.64 -11.77 -2.92
CA ASP A 16 -8.95 -11.82 -1.49
C ASP A 16 -8.52 -13.07 -0.67
N TYR A 17 -7.31 -12.95 -0.10
CA TYR A 17 -6.90 -13.55 1.18
C TYR A 17 -6.78 -15.08 1.31
N GLU A 18 -6.28 -15.79 0.30
CA GLU A 18 -5.87 -17.19 0.50
C GLU A 18 -4.42 -17.26 1.02
N LEU A 19 -4.26 -17.77 2.26
CA LEU A 19 -3.01 -17.93 3.04
C LEU A 19 -2.32 -16.63 3.51
N ALA A 20 -3.08 -15.69 4.10
CA ALA A 20 -2.52 -14.63 4.96
C ALA A 20 -1.30 -13.90 4.36
N LEU A 21 -1.28 -13.70 3.05
CA LEU A 21 -0.26 -12.96 2.33
C LEU A 21 -0.97 -12.13 1.25
N PHE A 22 -0.64 -10.84 1.19
CA PHE A 22 -0.89 -10.01 0.03
C PHE A 22 0.10 -10.46 -1.05
N VAL A 23 -0.37 -10.76 -2.26
CA VAL A 23 0.50 -11.20 -3.37
C VAL A 23 0.26 -10.28 -4.56
N GLU A 24 1.32 -9.65 -5.05
CA GLU A 24 1.26 -8.67 -6.13
C GLU A 24 2.33 -8.98 -7.18
N LYS A 25 2.08 -8.55 -8.42
CA LYS A 25 3.10 -8.64 -9.47
C LYS A 25 4.06 -7.46 -9.32
N LEU A 26 5.36 -7.74 -9.29
CA LEU A 26 6.41 -6.73 -9.11
C LEU A 26 7.45 -6.89 -10.20
N GLY A 27 7.44 -6.00 -11.21
CA GLY A 27 8.28 -6.14 -12.40
C GLY A 27 8.08 -7.49 -13.12
N ASP A 28 9.17 -8.23 -13.29
CA ASP A 28 9.19 -9.60 -13.83
C ASP A 28 8.94 -10.68 -12.76
N GLY A 29 8.80 -10.27 -11.50
CA GLY A 29 8.63 -11.11 -10.32
C GLY A 29 7.22 -11.12 -9.71
N THR A 30 7.14 -11.75 -8.54
CA THR A 30 5.97 -11.74 -7.67
C THR A 30 6.42 -11.36 -6.28
N SER A 31 5.80 -10.33 -5.72
CA SER A 31 5.99 -9.97 -4.32
C SER A 31 4.89 -10.58 -3.45
N PHE A 32 5.24 -10.79 -2.19
CA PHE A 32 4.29 -11.19 -1.18
C PHE A 32 4.57 -10.44 0.13
N GLY A 33 3.52 -10.16 0.90
CA GLY A 33 3.67 -9.45 2.16
C GLY A 33 2.55 -9.76 3.14
N HIS A 34 2.74 -9.39 4.41
CA HIS A 34 1.65 -9.39 5.39
C HIS A 34 1.91 -8.35 6.45
N CYS A 35 0.83 -7.73 6.93
CA CYS A 35 0.88 -6.79 8.03
C CYS A 35 0.17 -7.38 9.25
N GLY A 36 0.68 -7.10 10.43
CA GLY A 36 0.12 -7.57 11.69
C GLY A 36 0.17 -6.46 12.72
N GLY A 37 -0.78 -6.48 13.65
CA GLY A 37 -0.79 -5.54 14.76
C GLY A 37 -1.60 -6.07 15.93
N SER A 38 -1.12 -5.80 17.13
CA SER A 38 -1.84 -5.99 18.39
C SER A 38 -1.41 -4.86 19.32
N GLY A 39 -2.29 -4.40 20.21
CA GLY A 39 -2.14 -3.13 20.96
C GLY A 39 -0.70 -2.74 21.31
N GLY A 40 -0.22 -1.63 20.74
CA GLY A 40 1.12 -1.10 20.91
C GLY A 40 2.19 -1.70 20.01
N PHE A 41 1.87 -2.64 19.11
CA PHE A 41 2.85 -3.29 18.23
C PHE A 41 2.36 -3.35 16.78
N ARG A 42 3.29 -3.18 15.84
CA ARG A 42 3.08 -3.36 14.40
C ARG A 42 4.15 -4.25 13.81
N THR A 43 3.79 -5.01 12.79
CA THR A 43 4.69 -5.88 12.04
C THR A 43 4.37 -5.76 10.56
N GLN A 44 5.41 -5.68 9.75
CA GLN A 44 5.33 -5.72 8.30
C GLN A 44 6.33 -6.75 7.79
N LEU A 45 5.84 -7.67 6.96
CA LEU A 45 6.63 -8.65 6.24
C LEU A 45 6.50 -8.35 4.74
N TYR A 46 7.61 -8.44 4.03
CA TYR A 46 7.63 -8.42 2.58
C TYR A 46 8.71 -9.35 2.02
N GLY A 47 8.44 -9.96 0.87
CA GLY A 47 9.41 -10.70 0.08
C GLY A 47 9.16 -10.57 -1.41
N ASP A 48 10.23 -10.71 -2.19
CA ASP A 48 10.20 -10.82 -3.64
C ASP A 48 10.77 -12.17 -4.08
N THR A 49 10.04 -12.84 -4.96
CA THR A 49 10.39 -14.16 -5.49
C THR A 49 11.40 -14.11 -6.62
N HIS A 50 11.57 -12.97 -7.29
CA HIS A 50 12.53 -12.82 -8.38
C HIS A 50 13.96 -12.68 -7.85
N THR A 51 14.17 -11.73 -6.95
CA THR A 51 15.48 -11.48 -6.30
C THR A 51 15.74 -12.41 -5.12
N GLY A 52 14.69 -12.95 -4.49
CA GLY A 52 14.77 -13.70 -3.23
C GLY A 52 14.99 -12.80 -2.01
N GLN A 53 14.87 -11.48 -2.16
CA GLN A 53 15.02 -10.52 -1.09
C GLN A 53 13.74 -10.44 -0.24
N GLY A 54 13.91 -10.11 1.03
CA GLY A 54 12.82 -10.04 1.99
C GLY A 54 13.21 -9.25 3.23
N ALA A 55 12.24 -8.54 3.80
CA ALA A 55 12.40 -7.76 5.02
C ALA A 55 11.23 -7.99 5.97
N VAL A 56 11.53 -7.98 7.27
CA VAL A 56 10.53 -7.98 8.33
C VAL A 56 10.85 -6.84 9.28
N VAL A 57 9.90 -5.93 9.45
CA VAL A 57 10.00 -4.79 10.36
C VAL A 57 8.97 -4.97 11.46
N MET A 58 9.38 -4.77 12.71
CA MET A 58 8.49 -4.79 13.87
C MET A 58 8.73 -3.55 14.72
N THR A 59 7.67 -2.86 15.08
CA THR A 59 7.73 -1.67 15.93
C THR A 59 6.82 -1.82 17.14
N SER A 60 7.13 -1.08 18.21
CA SER A 60 6.38 -1.05 19.46
C SER A 60 5.63 0.27 19.65
N SER A 61 4.89 0.69 18.63
CA SER A 61 3.89 1.76 18.75
C SER A 61 2.68 1.51 17.84
N ASP A 62 1.57 2.17 18.14
CA ASP A 62 0.31 2.03 17.42
C ASP A 62 0.19 2.92 16.18
N ASN A 63 1.13 3.85 15.94
CA ASN A 63 1.07 4.84 14.87
C ASN A 63 2.36 4.89 14.02
N ASP A 64 2.95 3.73 13.72
CA ASP A 64 4.27 3.65 13.10
C ASP A 64 4.25 3.24 11.62
N ALA A 65 3.10 3.29 10.95
CA ALA A 65 3.02 2.88 9.54
C ALA A 65 4.03 3.65 8.66
N ALA A 66 4.11 4.97 8.84
CA ALA A 66 5.10 5.81 8.15
C ALA A 66 6.55 5.43 8.48
N LEU A 67 6.85 5.11 9.75
CA LEU A 67 8.19 4.67 10.15
C LEU A 67 8.55 3.31 9.52
N ILE A 68 7.60 2.39 9.47
CA ILE A 68 7.78 1.08 8.82
C ILE A 68 8.12 1.27 7.34
N ASP A 69 7.40 2.15 6.65
CA ASP A 69 7.65 2.44 5.24
C ASP A 69 9.03 3.06 5.02
N GLU A 70 9.43 4.03 5.84
CA GLU A 70 10.77 4.65 5.80
C GLU A 70 11.88 3.62 6.04
N LEU A 71 11.69 2.69 6.98
CA LEU A 71 12.63 1.61 7.25
C LEU A 71 12.73 0.65 6.06
N LEU A 72 11.60 0.28 5.44
CA LEU A 72 11.60 -0.57 4.25
C LEU A 72 12.30 0.08 3.06
N ILE A 73 12.06 1.38 2.81
CA ILE A 73 12.76 2.15 1.78
C ILE A 73 14.26 2.21 2.08
N SER A 74 14.65 2.40 3.34
CA SER A 74 16.06 2.44 3.74
C SER A 74 16.75 1.08 3.53
N ILE A 75 16.07 -0.02 3.87
CA ILE A 75 16.55 -1.39 3.61
C ILE A 75 16.69 -1.62 2.11
N ALA A 76 15.70 -1.19 1.32
CA ALA A 76 15.72 -1.34 -0.12
C ALA A 76 16.91 -0.61 -0.76
N ALA A 77 17.17 0.63 -0.32
CA ALA A 77 18.30 1.41 -0.79
C ALA A 77 19.66 0.75 -0.47
N GLU A 78 19.83 0.22 0.75
CA GLU A 78 21.10 -0.41 1.18
C GLU A 78 21.30 -1.80 0.57
N CYS A 79 20.22 -2.59 0.43
CA CYS A 79 20.28 -3.94 -0.13
C CYS A 79 20.16 -3.97 -1.66
N GLY A 80 20.03 -2.81 -2.31
CA GLY A 80 19.87 -2.71 -3.75
C GLY A 80 18.61 -3.42 -4.25
N TRP A 81 17.49 -3.24 -3.55
CA TRP A 81 16.18 -3.81 -3.90
C TRP A 81 15.44 -2.84 -4.84
N PRO A 82 15.40 -3.10 -6.17
CA PRO A 82 15.07 -2.06 -7.14
C PRO A 82 13.60 -1.64 -7.19
N GLU A 83 12.69 -2.40 -6.60
CA GLU A 83 11.25 -2.18 -6.75
C GLU A 83 10.62 -1.41 -5.58
N PHE A 84 11.40 -1.11 -4.54
CA PHE A 84 10.99 -0.33 -3.37
C PHE A 84 11.58 1.07 -3.38
N ASN A 85 11.09 1.87 -4.33
CA ASN A 85 11.47 3.26 -4.44
C ASN A 85 10.28 4.17 -4.14
N VAL A 86 10.57 5.33 -3.54
CA VAL A 86 9.60 6.42 -3.49
C VAL A 86 9.35 6.90 -4.92
N ILE A 87 8.14 6.67 -5.41
CA ILE A 87 7.72 7.14 -6.73
C ILE A 87 7.01 8.47 -6.54
N GLU A 88 7.65 9.56 -6.99
CA GLU A 88 6.98 10.85 -7.09
C GLU A 88 5.92 10.78 -8.20
N LYS A 89 4.68 11.11 -7.84
CA LYS A 89 3.55 11.16 -8.76
C LYS A 89 3.13 12.60 -8.98
N THR A 90 3.08 13.04 -10.23
CA THR A 90 2.58 14.37 -10.57
C THR A 90 1.07 14.42 -10.39
N ALA A 91 0.61 15.25 -9.44
CA ALA A 91 -0.81 15.54 -9.29
C ALA A 91 -1.30 16.34 -10.51
N VAL A 92 -2.42 15.92 -11.10
CA VAL A 92 -3.09 16.70 -12.14
C VAL A 92 -3.94 17.79 -11.50
N THR A 93 -4.19 18.87 -12.26
CA THR A 93 -5.06 19.95 -11.79
C THR A 93 -6.43 19.39 -11.39
N PRO A 94 -6.89 19.63 -10.15
CA PRO A 94 -8.20 19.18 -9.69
C PRO A 94 -9.30 19.69 -10.63
N ASN A 95 -10.23 18.81 -11.00
CA ASN A 95 -11.40 19.20 -11.78
C ASN A 95 -12.61 19.22 -10.85
N PRO A 96 -13.16 20.41 -10.53
CA PRO A 96 -14.26 20.54 -9.56
C PRO A 96 -15.49 19.70 -9.92
N ARG A 97 -15.74 19.46 -11.21
CA ARG A 97 -16.87 18.64 -11.67
C ARG A 97 -16.66 17.16 -11.38
N PHE A 98 -15.45 16.63 -11.57
CA PHE A 98 -15.15 15.23 -11.26
C PHE A 98 -15.08 15.04 -9.73
N ASN A 99 -14.40 15.93 -9.02
CA ASN A 99 -14.32 15.88 -7.57
C ASN A 99 -15.70 15.93 -6.90
N ALA A 100 -16.61 16.77 -7.38
CA ALA A 100 -17.97 16.85 -6.84
C ALA A 100 -18.80 15.58 -7.13
N ALA A 101 -18.47 14.83 -8.19
CA ALA A 101 -19.13 13.56 -8.48
C ALA A 101 -18.66 12.44 -7.52
N ASP A 102 -17.42 12.52 -7.05
CA ASP A 102 -16.83 11.59 -6.07
C ASP A 102 -17.08 12.02 -4.62
N ALA A 103 -17.70 13.17 -4.39
CA ALA A 103 -18.06 13.63 -3.05
C ALA A 103 -19.27 12.84 -2.53
N GLY A 104 -19.17 12.33 -1.30
CA GLY A 104 -20.26 11.57 -0.71
C GLY A 104 -19.89 10.76 0.53
N GLU A 105 -20.88 10.01 0.99
CA GLU A 105 -20.72 9.02 2.04
C GLU A 105 -20.44 7.66 1.42
N TYR A 106 -19.40 7.02 1.93
CA TYR A 106 -18.92 5.71 1.52
C TYR A 106 -18.91 4.79 2.74
N GLN A 107 -18.84 3.49 2.48
CA GLN A 107 -18.65 2.49 3.53
C GLN A 107 -17.34 1.76 3.29
N LEU A 108 -16.49 1.72 4.32
CA LEU A 108 -15.26 0.95 4.32
C LEU A 108 -15.38 -0.16 5.36
N ARG A 109 -15.55 -1.41 4.91
CA ARG A 109 -15.69 -2.60 5.77
C ARG A 109 -16.65 -2.35 6.94
N ASP A 110 -17.86 -1.88 6.62
CA ASP A 110 -18.95 -1.56 7.55
C ASP A 110 -18.79 -0.31 8.41
N LYS A 111 -17.75 0.50 8.21
CA LYS A 111 -17.55 1.80 8.87
C LYS A 111 -17.81 2.97 7.91
N PRO A 112 -18.33 4.11 8.41
CA PRO A 112 -18.52 5.29 7.57
C PRO A 112 -17.18 5.84 7.08
N ALA A 113 -17.17 6.25 5.84
CA ALA A 113 -16.10 7.00 5.21
C ALA A 113 -16.71 8.17 4.43
N HIS A 114 -16.00 9.28 4.33
CA HIS A 114 -16.49 10.49 3.70
C HIS A 114 -15.46 11.00 2.71
N VAL A 115 -15.91 11.32 1.50
CA VAL A 115 -15.16 12.15 0.56
C VAL A 115 -15.81 13.52 0.54
N ILE A 116 -15.06 14.53 0.97
CA ILE A 116 -15.52 15.90 1.15
C ILE A 116 -14.80 16.77 0.14
N THR A 117 -15.53 17.52 -0.67
CA THR A 117 -14.94 18.54 -1.54
C THR A 117 -15.07 19.91 -0.92
N GLU A 118 -13.99 20.40 -0.30
CA GLU A 118 -13.87 21.80 0.12
C GLU A 118 -13.12 22.56 -0.98
N VAL A 119 -13.80 23.47 -1.69
CA VAL A 119 -13.22 24.53 -2.55
C VAL A 119 -11.92 24.11 -3.28
N ASP A 120 -12.05 23.12 -4.17
CA ASP A 120 -11.00 22.54 -5.04
C ASP A 120 -10.06 21.48 -4.43
N ARG A 121 -10.22 21.12 -3.15
CA ARG A 121 -9.44 20.05 -2.50
C ARG A 121 -10.36 18.92 -2.02
N PRO A 122 -10.37 17.77 -2.69
CA PRO A 122 -11.07 16.60 -2.17
C PRO A 122 -10.30 16.07 -0.96
N CYS A 123 -11.02 15.71 0.09
CA CYS A 123 -10.48 15.16 1.32
C CYS A 123 -11.19 13.85 1.66
N PHE A 124 -10.43 12.86 2.10
CA PHE A 124 -10.93 11.61 2.64
C PHE A 124 -10.89 11.64 4.18
N GLN A 125 -11.96 11.15 4.81
CA GLN A 125 -12.02 10.95 6.25
C GLN A 125 -12.70 9.63 6.56
N SER A 126 -12.11 8.83 7.44
CA SER A 126 -12.79 7.69 8.04
C SER A 126 -12.10 7.28 9.33
N ASP A 127 -12.87 6.79 10.31
CA ASP A 127 -12.33 6.38 11.61
C ASP A 127 -11.14 5.40 11.53
N PRO A 128 -11.09 4.42 10.59
CA PRO A 128 -9.94 3.54 10.44
C PRO A 128 -8.60 4.24 10.15
N PHE A 129 -8.63 5.44 9.57
CA PHE A 129 -7.44 6.21 9.22
C PHE A 129 -7.21 7.41 10.16
N GLY A 130 -7.96 7.49 11.26
CA GLY A 130 -7.89 8.57 12.23
C GLY A 130 -8.94 9.66 12.03
N ALA A 131 -8.95 10.62 12.95
CA ALA A 131 -9.92 11.73 12.93
C ALA A 131 -9.50 12.87 11.97
N GLU A 132 -8.25 12.89 11.53
CA GLU A 132 -7.75 13.89 10.61
C GLU A 132 -8.20 13.62 9.17
N ARG A 133 -8.31 14.69 8.39
CA ARG A 133 -8.68 14.61 6.98
C ARG A 133 -7.42 14.44 6.14
N MET A 134 -7.45 13.46 5.25
CA MET A 134 -6.39 13.23 4.28
C MET A 134 -6.73 13.93 2.97
N GLU A 135 -5.85 14.80 2.47
CA GLU A 135 -6.01 15.42 1.16
C GLU A 135 -5.88 14.35 0.06
N LEU A 136 -6.81 14.38 -0.91
CA LEU A 136 -6.80 13.54 -2.09
C LEU A 136 -6.22 14.32 -3.27
N PHE A 137 -5.24 13.74 -3.93
CA PHE A 137 -4.66 14.30 -5.14
C PHE A 137 -5.17 13.54 -6.36
N ALA A 138 -5.70 14.26 -7.35
CA ALA A 138 -6.09 13.66 -8.61
C ALA A 138 -4.85 13.18 -9.36
N GLN A 139 -4.89 11.94 -9.85
CA GLN A 139 -3.88 11.36 -10.72
C GLN A 139 -4.57 10.84 -12.00
N SER A 140 -3.99 11.05 -13.17
CA SER A 140 -4.45 10.42 -14.40
C SER A 140 -3.79 9.04 -14.61
N ASP A 141 -4.45 8.15 -15.36
CA ASP A 141 -3.92 6.84 -15.82
C ASP A 141 -2.68 6.95 -16.76
N ALA A 142 -2.05 8.13 -16.84
CA ALA A 142 -0.73 8.22 -17.45
C ALA A 142 0.23 7.42 -16.57
N ALA A 143 0.41 6.15 -16.93
CA ALA A 143 1.50 5.32 -16.47
C ALA A 143 2.77 6.19 -16.50
N GLY A 144 3.35 6.44 -15.33
CA GLY A 144 4.69 7.01 -15.26
C GLY A 144 5.63 6.14 -16.10
N PRO A 145 6.65 6.72 -16.74
CA PRO A 145 7.50 5.96 -17.65
C PRO A 145 8.14 4.79 -16.90
N VAL A 146 7.94 3.60 -17.48
CA VAL A 146 8.65 2.35 -17.20
C VAL A 146 10.16 2.52 -17.18
#